data_AF-A0A3D5N9M2-F1
#
_entry.id   AF-A0A3D5N9M2-F1
#
_cell.length_a   1.000
_cell.length_b   1.000
_cell.length_c   1.000
_cell.angle_alpha   90.00
_cell.angle_beta   90.00
_cell.angle_gamma   90.00
#
_symmetry.space_group_name_H-M   'P 1'
#
loop_
_entity.id
_entity.type
_entity.pdbx_description
1 polymer ?
#
loop_
_entity_poly.entity_id
_entity_poly.type
_entity_poly.pdbx_seq_one_letter_code
_entity_poly.pdbx_strand_id
1 'polypeptide(L)' 'RGDMRTRVETRGRNKPPRGLVFIPWFDASELINKVTLDATDPMSKQTDYKKCAIRIEKV' A
#
# COMPACT_ATOMS: atom_id res chain seq x y z
N ARG A 1 6.25 3.55 9.37
CA ARG A 1 5.29 4.61 9.75
C ARG A 1 4.10 4.00 10.49
N GLY A 2 3.51 2.91 10.03
CA GLY A 2 2.54 2.13 10.80
C GLY A 2 2.27 0.79 10.13
N ASP A 3 1.28 0.07 10.65
CA ASP A 3 0.76 -1.18 10.10
C ASP A 3 -0.76 -1.08 9.87
N MET A 4 -1.28 -2.06 9.11
CA MET A 4 -2.71 -2.28 8.94
C MET A 4 -2.96 -3.78 8.72
N ARG A 5 -4.19 -4.23 8.96
CA ARG A 5 -4.60 -5.62 8.75
C ARG A 5 -5.61 -5.68 7.61
N THR A 6 -5.44 -6.65 6.72
CA THR A 6 -6.36 -6.94 5.61
C THR A 6 -6.30 -8.42 5.25
N ARG A 7 -7.12 -8.84 4.29
CA ARG A 7 -7.18 -10.20 3.79
C ARG A 7 -6.34 -10.37 2.53
N VAL A 8 -5.78 -11.57 2.35
CA VAL A 8 -5.02 -11.92 1.16
C VAL A 8 -5.98 -12.34 0.04
N GLU A 9 -5.87 -11.68 -1.12
CA GLU A 9 -6.58 -12.04 -2.35
C GLU A 9 -5.55 -12.40 -3.44
N THR A 10 -5.68 -13.58 -4.06
CA THR A 10 -4.73 -14.10 -5.06
C THR A 10 -5.35 -14.39 -6.42
N ARG A 11 -6.68 -14.32 -6.52
CA ARG A 11 -7.47 -14.62 -7.73
C ARG A 11 -8.35 -13.43 -8.16
N GLY A 12 -8.15 -12.27 -7.55
CA GLY A 12 -8.86 -11.03 -7.88
C GLY A 12 -8.48 -10.42 -9.23
N ARG A 13 -9.09 -9.27 -9.53
CA ARG A 13 -8.88 -8.52 -10.78
C ARG A 13 -7.44 -8.02 -10.95
N ASN A 14 -6.80 -7.60 -9.85
CA ASN A 14 -5.43 -7.11 -9.88
C ASN A 14 -4.45 -8.28 -9.82
N LYS A 15 -3.53 -8.36 -10.78
CA LYS A 15 -2.52 -9.43 -10.89
C LYS A 15 -1.11 -8.83 -10.80
N PRO A 16 -0.64 -8.42 -9.61
CA PRO A 16 0.69 -7.87 -9.45
C PRO A 16 1.77 -8.96 -9.69
N PRO A 17 2.97 -8.59 -10.18
CA PRO A 17 4.09 -9.52 -10.29
C PRO A 17 4.61 -9.94 -8.90
N ARG A 18 5.42 -11.00 -8.87
CA ARG A 18 6.07 -11.45 -7.62
C ARG A 18 6.90 -10.32 -7.02
N GLY A 19 6.77 -10.11 -5.71
CA GLY A 19 7.46 -9.05 -4.97
C GLY A 19 6.70 -7.71 -4.91
N LEU A 20 5.53 -7.61 -5.54
CA LEU A 20 4.67 -6.43 -5.50
C LEU A 20 3.28 -6.80 -4.98
N VAL A 21 2.68 -5.89 -4.21
CA VAL A 21 1.28 -6.01 -3.77
C VAL A 21 0.50 -4.76 -4.14
N PHE A 22 -0.80 -4.91 -4.33
CA PHE A 22 -1.73 -3.82 -4.56
C PHE A 22 -2.74 -3.80 -3.41
N ILE A 23 -2.92 -2.63 -2.78
CA ILE A 23 -3.90 -2.42 -1.72
C ILE A 23 -4.73 -1.18 -2.09
N PRO A 24 -6.07 -1.29 -2.18
CA PRO A 24 -6.93 -0.13 -2.40
C PRO A 24 -7.07 0.70 -1.11
N TRP A 25 -7.49 1.95 -1.24
CA TRP A 25 -7.58 2.90 -0.10
C TRP A 25 -9.01 3.37 0.20
N PHE A 26 -10.03 2.72 -0.37
CA PHE A 26 -11.43 3.13 -0.21
C PHE A 26 -12.04 2.76 1.15
N ASP A 27 -11.45 1.79 1.86
CA ASP A 27 -12.01 1.25 3.09
C ASP A 27 -11.48 2.02 4.31
N ALA A 28 -12.39 2.71 5.01
CA ALA A 28 -12.05 3.49 6.20
C ALA A 28 -11.65 2.61 7.41
N SER A 29 -11.97 1.32 7.40
CA SER A 29 -11.52 0.36 8.42
C SER A 29 -10.08 -0.14 8.16
N GLU A 30 -9.60 -0.03 6.91
CA GLU A 30 -8.28 -0.47 6.46
C GLU A 30 -7.43 0.72 5.96
N LEU A 31 -6.92 1.51 6.91
CA LEU A 31 -6.21 2.77 6.63
C LEU A 31 -4.79 2.57 6.07
N ILE A 32 -4.65 2.15 4.82
CA ILE A 32 -3.35 1.89 4.14
C ILE A 32 -2.40 3.10 4.14
N ASN A 33 -2.92 4.32 4.21
CA ASN A 33 -2.08 5.53 4.28
C ASN A 33 -1.26 5.64 5.59
N LYS A 34 -1.50 4.79 6.59
CA LYS A 34 -0.58 4.63 7.74
C LYS A 34 0.77 4.02 7.33
N VAL A 35 0.79 3.25 6.24
CA VAL A 35 1.97 2.52 5.74
C VAL A 35 2.74 3.33 4.68
N THR A 36 2.02 4.09 3.83
CA THR A 36 2.59 4.85 2.71
C THR A 36 3.62 5.89 3.16
N LEU A 37 4.55 6.26 2.27
CA LEU A 37 5.57 7.28 2.50
C LEU A 37 5.08 8.64 2.02
N ASP A 38 5.27 9.66 2.83
CA ASP A 38 4.98 11.07 2.57
C ASP A 38 6.10 11.77 1.77
N ALA A 39 6.92 11.00 1.03
CA ALA A 39 7.91 11.54 0.12
C ALA A 39 7.21 12.16 -1.09
N THR A 40 7.61 13.38 -1.41
CA THR A 40 7.03 14.17 -2.49
C THR A 40 8.05 14.42 -3.58
N ASP A 41 7.56 14.58 -4.81
CA ASP A 41 8.39 15.09 -5.91
C ASP A 41 8.90 16.51 -5.55
N PRO A 42 10.22 16.78 -5.66
CA PRO A 42 10.78 18.06 -5.21
C PRO A 42 10.23 19.29 -5.92
N MET A 43 9.69 19.16 -7.13
CA MET A 43 9.16 20.30 -7.91
C MET A 43 7.67 20.51 -7.63
N SER A 44 6.85 19.49 -7.86
CA SER A 44 5.38 19.54 -7.78
C SER A 44 4.82 19.41 -6.37
N LYS A 45 5.62 18.92 -5.42
CA LYS A 45 5.20 18.59 -4.05
C LYS A 45 4.12 17.50 -3.97
N GLN A 46 3.88 16.75 -5.05
CA GLN A 46 2.92 15.65 -5.06
C GLN A 46 3.54 14.39 -4.42
N THR A 47 2.80 13.76 -3.50
CA THR A 47 3.25 12.54 -2.80
C THR A 47 3.22 11.30 -3.68
N ASP A 48 4.25 10.46 -3.56
CA ASP A 48 4.30 9.15 -4.21
C ASP A 48 3.60 8.07 -3.38
N TYR A 49 2.31 7.88 -3.63
CA TYR A 49 1.53 6.79 -3.04
C TYR A 49 1.69 5.45 -3.76
N LYS A 50 2.47 5.38 -4.85
CA LYS A 50 2.50 4.20 -5.73
C LYS A 50 3.62 3.24 -5.39
N LYS A 51 4.62 3.66 -4.61
CA LYS A 51 5.72 2.78 -4.18
C LYS A 51 6.22 3.10 -2.77
N CYS A 52 6.39 2.05 -1.97
CA CYS A 52 7.17 2.08 -0.73
C CYS A 52 7.53 0.63 -0.34
N ALA A 53 8.53 0.46 0.53
CA ALA A 53 8.90 -0.86 1.04
C ALA A 53 7.97 -1.28 2.19
N ILE A 54 7.55 -2.55 2.19
CA ILE A 54 6.71 -3.15 3.23
C ILE A 54 7.21 -4.55 3.61
N ARG A 55 6.72 -5.08 4.74
CA ARG A 55 6.85 -6.48 5.13
C ARG A 55 5.45 -7.03 5.42
N ILE A 56 5.20 -8.28 5.05
CA ILE A 56 3.95 -8.99 5.32
C ILE A 56 4.19 -10.02 6.41
N GLU A 57 3.32 -10.05 7.40
CA GLU A 57 3.35 -11.02 8.50
C GLU A 57 2.00 -11.69 8.65
N LYS A 58 2.00 -12.96 9.06
CA LYS A 58 0.76 -13.67 9.41
C LYS A 58 0.27 -13.16 10.76
N VAL A 59 -1.03 -12.90 10.85
CA VAL A 59 -1.73 -12.57 12.11
C VAL A 59 -1.92 -13.83 12.96
#